data_AF-D8F096-F1
#
_entry.id   AF-D8F096-F1
#
_cell.length_a   1.000
_cell.length_b   1.000
_cell.length_c   1.000
_cell.angle_alpha   90.00
_cell.angle_beta   90.00
_cell.angle_gamma   90.00
#
_symmetry.space_group_name_H-M   'P 1'
#
loop_
_entity.id
_entity.type
_entity.pdbx_description
1 polymer ?
#
loop_
_entity_poly.entity_id
_entity_poly.type
_entity_poly.pdbx_seq_one_letter_code
_entity_poly.pdbx_strand_id
1 'polypeptide(L)'
;MVENPLHKTRIASGVNQLDRLLGGIFIGDNVVWHDDAGSLASVFYLNFIQESTSQGKPLIYVSFDRSPRNLLEKLGPLAESEHFTLLDCFTYGKGAGSDVFSNFYEENSSDLPCRIICVDEPWEVNKVADSFYGIHSELDGDVRFVFESLTGMQELWGSEDNIIRFYAHSCPRLYELNTIAYWILEKKAHSTRLRAQINQIAQVAIDLSVKRGTTSLTILKAEARSLENLNKPHRYWVKDLTVSFETEKHTTGQIDLGMRLKE
;
A
#
# COMPACT_ATOMS: atom_id res chain seq x y z
N MET A 1 -7.21 35.98 -0.86
CA MET A 1 -6.16 35.11 -1.43
C MET A 1 -6.90 33.98 -2.11
N VAL A 2 -6.83 33.89 -3.44
CA VAL A 2 -7.52 32.84 -4.19
C VAL A 2 -6.67 31.58 -4.05
N GLU A 3 -7.20 30.56 -3.38
CA GLU A 3 -6.55 29.24 -3.34
C GLU A 3 -6.34 28.76 -4.78
N ASN A 4 -5.11 28.34 -5.08
CA ASN A 4 -4.77 27.79 -6.38
C ASN A 4 -5.46 26.42 -6.50
N PRO A 5 -6.40 26.22 -7.45
CA PRO A 5 -7.19 24.98 -7.55
C PRO A 5 -6.38 23.74 -7.95
N LEU A 6 -5.06 23.87 -8.11
CA LEU A 6 -4.11 22.80 -8.45
C LEU A 6 -3.24 22.34 -7.26
N HIS A 7 -3.41 22.89 -6.05
CA HIS A 7 -2.58 22.47 -4.92
C HIS A 7 -3.10 21.15 -4.34
N LYS A 8 -2.48 20.04 -4.76
CA LYS A 8 -2.75 18.72 -4.18
C LYS A 8 -2.31 18.68 -2.72
N THR A 9 -3.21 18.26 -1.84
CA THR A 9 -2.93 18.09 -0.41
C THR A 9 -1.90 16.97 -0.21
N ARG A 10 -0.82 17.30 0.51
CA ARG A 10 0.23 16.34 0.87
C ARG A 10 -0.08 15.64 2.19
N ILE A 11 0.13 14.33 2.21
CA ILE A 11 0.02 13.47 3.40
C ILE A 11 1.34 12.71 3.61
N ALA A 12 1.57 12.26 4.84
CA ALA A 12 2.75 11.49 5.21
C ALA A 12 2.57 10.01 4.85
N SER A 13 3.64 9.36 4.40
CA SER A 13 3.64 7.92 4.15
C SER A 13 3.84 7.07 5.42
N GLY A 14 4.08 7.71 6.57
CA GLY A 14 4.61 7.08 7.79
C GLY A 14 6.12 6.82 7.75
N VAL A 15 6.82 7.15 6.65
CA VAL A 15 8.27 6.96 6.50
C VAL A 15 8.90 8.27 6.03
N ASN A 16 9.42 9.06 6.96
CA ASN A 16 9.94 10.41 6.70
C ASN A 16 10.92 10.50 5.51
N GLN A 17 11.82 9.52 5.39
CA GLN A 17 12.79 9.53 4.30
C GLN A 17 12.14 9.17 2.95
N LEU A 18 11.11 8.33 2.93
CA LEU A 18 10.32 8.10 1.71
C LEU A 18 9.60 9.38 1.28
N ASP A 19 9.00 10.11 2.22
CA ASP A 19 8.36 11.39 1.95
C ASP A 19 9.37 12.41 1.39
N ARG A 20 10.60 12.45 1.88
CA ARG A 20 11.66 13.31 1.30
C ARG A 20 12.05 12.87 -0.11
N LEU A 21 12.18 11.56 -0.35
CA LEU A 21 12.57 11.03 -1.65
C LEU A 21 11.48 11.29 -2.72
N LEU A 22 10.21 11.12 -2.36
CA LEU A 22 9.06 11.35 -3.23
C LEU A 22 8.67 12.83 -3.34
N GLY A 23 8.94 13.65 -2.31
CA GLY A 23 8.25 14.93 -2.13
C GLY A 23 6.84 14.76 -1.57
N GLY A 24 6.63 13.74 -0.74
CA GLY A 24 5.39 13.36 -0.07
C GLY A 24 4.40 12.62 -0.97
N ILE A 25 3.35 12.10 -0.34
CA ILE A 25 2.20 11.48 -1.02
C ILE A 25 1.08 12.51 -1.14
N PHE A 26 0.33 12.47 -2.22
CA PHE A 26 -0.77 13.39 -2.47
C PHE A 26 -2.11 12.68 -2.39
N ILE A 27 -3.13 13.38 -1.89
CA ILE A 27 -4.52 12.97 -2.08
C ILE A 27 -4.76 12.82 -3.59
N GLY A 28 -5.35 11.67 -3.98
CA GLY A 28 -5.55 11.22 -5.35
C GLY A 28 -4.46 10.27 -5.86
N ASP A 29 -3.34 10.08 -5.16
CA ASP A 29 -2.29 9.19 -5.67
C ASP A 29 -2.70 7.72 -5.67
N ASN A 30 -2.57 7.10 -6.84
CA ASN A 30 -2.38 5.66 -6.95
C ASN A 30 -0.88 5.36 -6.87
N VAL A 31 -0.46 4.73 -5.77
CA VAL A 31 0.92 4.39 -5.43
C VAL A 31 1.13 2.89 -5.64
N VAL A 32 1.90 2.52 -6.66
CA VAL A 32 2.17 1.12 -6.99
C VAL A 32 3.51 0.68 -6.43
N TRP A 33 3.50 -0.46 -5.74
CA TRP A 33 4.66 -1.12 -5.16
C TRP A 33 4.97 -2.39 -5.94
N HIS A 34 6.01 -2.33 -6.78
CA HIS A 34 6.59 -3.49 -7.47
C HIS A 34 7.51 -4.24 -6.51
N ASP A 35 7.01 -5.29 -5.88
CA ASP A 35 7.73 -6.12 -4.92
C ASP A 35 8.45 -7.28 -5.60
N ASP A 36 9.76 -7.40 -5.40
CA ASP A 36 10.58 -8.47 -5.96
C ASP A 36 10.50 -9.80 -5.19
N ALA A 37 10.15 -9.75 -3.90
CA ALA A 37 10.20 -10.90 -3.00
C ALA A 37 8.87 -11.14 -2.25
N GLY A 38 7.78 -10.48 -2.67
CA GLY A 38 6.44 -10.58 -2.09
C GLY A 38 6.34 -10.17 -0.61
N SER A 39 7.39 -9.55 -0.07
CA SER A 39 7.54 -9.27 1.36
C SER A 39 8.17 -7.92 1.67
N LEU A 40 8.77 -7.25 0.69
CA LEU A 40 9.48 -5.98 0.87
C LEU A 40 8.52 -4.80 1.06
N ALA A 41 7.35 -4.84 0.42
CA ALA A 41 6.35 -3.78 0.48
C ALA A 41 5.69 -3.68 1.87
N SER A 42 5.72 -4.78 2.64
CA SER A 42 5.01 -4.89 3.92
C SER A 42 5.31 -3.75 4.89
N VAL A 43 6.58 -3.45 5.12
CA VAL A 43 6.96 -2.38 6.04
C VAL A 43 6.38 -1.02 5.62
N PHE A 44 6.24 -0.75 4.33
CA PHE A 44 5.76 0.55 3.84
C PHE A 44 4.25 0.71 3.98
N TYR A 45 3.47 -0.31 3.61
CA TYR A 45 2.03 -0.22 3.81
C TYR A 45 1.66 -0.33 5.30
N LEU A 46 2.44 -1.02 6.14
CA LEU A 46 2.22 -1.05 7.59
C LEU A 46 2.44 0.33 8.23
N ASN A 47 3.51 1.04 7.84
CA ASN A 47 3.73 2.42 8.28
C ASN A 47 2.60 3.35 7.76
N PHE A 48 2.12 3.13 6.54
CA PHE A 48 0.99 3.88 6.01
C PHE A 48 -0.30 3.62 6.81
N ILE A 49 -0.58 2.36 7.18
CA ILE A 49 -1.72 2.03 8.04
C ILE A 49 -1.57 2.72 9.41
N GLN A 50 -0.39 2.63 10.03
CA GLN A 50 -0.12 3.28 11.31
C GLN A 50 -0.36 4.80 11.26
N GLU A 51 0.13 5.46 10.20
CA GLU A 51 -0.06 6.90 9.97
C GLU A 51 -1.53 7.27 9.68
N SER A 52 -2.31 6.33 9.17
CA SER A 52 -3.74 6.52 8.90
C SER A 52 -4.55 6.44 10.17
N THR A 53 -4.32 5.39 10.93
CA THR A 53 -4.98 5.15 12.21
C THR A 53 -4.63 6.25 13.22
N SER A 54 -3.38 6.69 13.29
CA SER A 54 -2.96 7.76 14.21
C SER A 54 -3.61 9.11 13.94
N GLN A 55 -4.00 9.36 12.68
CA GLN A 55 -4.70 10.57 12.25
C GLN A 55 -6.23 10.42 12.27
N GLY A 56 -6.76 9.26 12.68
CA GLY A 56 -8.18 8.96 12.62
C GLY A 56 -8.75 8.92 11.21
N LYS A 57 -7.94 8.55 10.21
CA LYS A 57 -8.33 8.54 8.80
C LYS A 57 -8.86 7.17 8.39
N PRO A 58 -10.03 7.09 7.74
CA PRO A 58 -10.58 5.82 7.29
C PRO A 58 -9.63 5.10 6.34
N LEU A 59 -9.39 3.82 6.61
CA LEU A 59 -8.56 2.95 5.80
C LEU A 59 -9.29 1.65 5.47
N ILE A 60 -9.35 1.33 4.17
CA ILE A 60 -9.90 0.07 3.65
C ILE A 60 -8.73 -0.80 3.18
N TYR A 61 -8.54 -1.94 3.85
CA TYR A 61 -7.60 -2.97 3.44
C TYR A 61 -8.34 -4.02 2.62
N VAL A 62 -7.98 -4.19 1.36
CA VAL A 62 -8.59 -5.19 0.47
C VAL A 62 -7.65 -6.39 0.36
N SER A 63 -8.05 -7.53 0.93
CA SER A 63 -7.21 -8.73 0.98
C SER A 63 -7.70 -9.84 0.06
N PHE A 64 -6.82 -10.28 -0.84
CA PHE A 64 -7.01 -11.45 -1.72
C PHE A 64 -6.14 -12.63 -1.30
N ASP A 65 -5.08 -12.38 -0.55
CA ASP A 65 -3.99 -13.34 -0.32
C ASP A 65 -3.97 -13.93 1.09
N ARG A 66 -4.72 -13.35 2.04
CA ARG A 66 -4.72 -13.75 3.45
C ARG A 66 -6.12 -13.88 3.99
N SER A 67 -6.34 -14.93 4.78
CA SER A 67 -7.57 -15.04 5.57
C SER A 67 -7.67 -13.90 6.59
N PRO A 68 -8.89 -13.52 7.01
CA PRO A 68 -9.09 -12.51 8.05
C PRO A 68 -8.24 -12.77 9.31
N ARG A 69 -8.25 -14.01 9.83
CA ARG A 69 -7.44 -14.40 10.99
C ARG A 69 -5.94 -14.13 10.78
N ASN A 70 -5.38 -14.60 9.66
CA ASN A 70 -3.95 -14.43 9.38
C ASN A 70 -3.57 -12.94 9.24
N LEU A 71 -4.42 -12.15 8.59
CA LEU A 71 -4.16 -10.73 8.39
C LEU A 71 -4.25 -9.96 9.71
N LEU A 72 -5.28 -10.21 10.52
CA LEU A 72 -5.43 -9.55 11.82
C LEU A 72 -4.27 -9.88 12.77
N GLU A 73 -3.83 -11.14 12.82
CA GLU A 73 -2.64 -11.54 13.59
C GLU A 73 -1.37 -10.81 13.11
N LYS A 74 -1.22 -10.64 11.79
CA LYS A 74 -0.08 -9.93 11.19
C LYS A 74 -0.11 -8.43 11.48
N LEU A 75 -1.28 -7.80 11.44
CA LEU A 75 -1.45 -6.37 11.71
C LEU A 75 -1.37 -6.05 13.20
N GLY A 76 -1.82 -6.96 14.06
CA GLY A 76 -1.86 -6.78 15.51
C GLY A 76 -2.56 -5.47 15.88
N PRO A 77 -1.94 -4.59 16.69
CA PRO A 77 -2.53 -3.32 17.12
C PRO A 77 -2.94 -2.38 15.97
N LEU A 78 -2.37 -2.55 14.76
CA LEU A 78 -2.71 -1.71 13.61
C LEU A 78 -4.14 -1.96 13.10
N ALA A 79 -4.71 -3.13 13.37
CA ALA A 79 -6.09 -3.47 13.04
C ALA A 79 -7.07 -3.10 14.17
N GLU A 80 -6.59 -2.64 15.32
CA GLU A 80 -7.42 -2.29 16.48
C GLU A 80 -7.93 -0.85 16.37
N SER A 81 -8.76 -0.57 15.36
CA SER A 81 -9.30 0.77 15.10
C SER A 81 -10.65 0.75 14.41
N GLU A 82 -11.56 1.62 14.87
CA GLU A 82 -12.84 1.89 14.21
C GLU A 82 -12.69 2.48 12.80
N HIS A 83 -11.53 3.07 12.49
CA HIS A 83 -11.22 3.62 11.17
C HIS A 83 -10.63 2.58 10.23
N PHE A 84 -10.31 1.37 10.70
CA PHE A 84 -9.82 0.29 9.88
C PHE A 84 -10.99 -0.59 9.41
N THR A 85 -11.08 -0.83 8.10
CA THR A 85 -12.03 -1.77 7.50
C THR A 85 -11.27 -2.81 6.68
N LEU A 86 -11.48 -4.09 6.98
CA LEU A 86 -11.01 -5.19 6.14
C LEU A 86 -12.11 -5.57 5.14
N LEU A 87 -11.80 -5.51 3.86
CA LEU A 87 -12.56 -6.16 2.80
C LEU A 87 -11.90 -7.51 2.47
N ASP A 88 -12.54 -8.59 2.90
CA ASP A 88 -12.09 -9.97 2.71
C ASP A 88 -12.59 -10.53 1.37
N CYS A 89 -11.67 -10.62 0.40
CA CYS A 89 -11.85 -11.33 -0.86
C CYS A 89 -11.17 -12.71 -0.85
N PHE A 90 -10.53 -13.09 0.27
CA PHE A 90 -9.81 -14.35 0.39
C PHE A 90 -10.76 -15.50 0.67
N THR A 91 -11.68 -15.37 1.63
CA THR A 91 -12.48 -16.50 2.14
C THR A 91 -13.21 -17.25 1.04
N TYR A 92 -13.93 -16.55 0.16
CA TYR A 92 -14.59 -17.15 -1.02
C TYR A 92 -13.71 -17.17 -2.28
N GLY A 93 -12.58 -16.46 -2.28
CA GLY A 93 -11.57 -16.51 -3.33
C GLY A 93 -10.65 -17.72 -3.14
N LYS A 94 -9.41 -17.47 -2.73
CA LYS A 94 -8.39 -18.53 -2.52
C LYS A 94 -8.75 -19.51 -1.41
N GLY A 95 -9.56 -19.09 -0.43
CA GLY A 95 -10.10 -19.94 0.63
C GLY A 95 -11.20 -20.90 0.16
N ALA A 96 -11.70 -20.73 -1.07
CA ALA A 96 -12.70 -21.56 -1.71
C ALA A 96 -13.98 -21.79 -0.88
N GLY A 97 -14.32 -20.86 0.02
CA GLY A 97 -15.48 -20.94 0.91
C GLY A 97 -15.41 -22.10 1.91
N SER A 98 -14.22 -22.64 2.20
CA SER A 98 -14.10 -23.76 3.13
C SER A 98 -14.45 -23.35 4.57
N ASP A 99 -15.04 -24.28 5.32
CA ASP A 99 -15.44 -24.09 6.72
C ASP A 99 -14.31 -23.55 7.61
N VAL A 100 -13.05 -23.92 7.31
CA VAL A 100 -11.86 -23.45 8.04
C VAL A 100 -11.76 -21.92 8.04
N PHE A 101 -12.22 -21.26 6.97
CA PHE A 101 -12.19 -19.80 6.84
C PHE A 101 -13.54 -19.15 7.17
N SER A 102 -14.67 -19.74 6.77
CA SER A 102 -15.99 -19.15 7.04
C SER A 102 -16.35 -19.18 8.52
N ASN A 103 -15.91 -20.19 9.29
CA ASN A 103 -16.16 -20.27 10.73
C ASN A 103 -15.57 -19.08 11.51
N PHE A 104 -14.61 -18.35 10.93
CA PHE A 104 -14.11 -17.08 11.49
C PHE A 104 -15.25 -16.12 11.82
N TYR A 105 -16.25 -16.01 10.95
CA TYR A 105 -17.36 -15.07 11.10
C TYR A 105 -18.35 -15.49 12.19
N GLU A 106 -18.49 -16.79 12.45
CA GLU A 106 -19.32 -17.30 13.55
C GLU A 106 -18.61 -17.07 14.89
N GLU A 107 -17.32 -17.40 14.95
CA GLU A 107 -16.50 -17.32 16.17
C GLU A 107 -16.22 -15.88 16.64
N ASN A 108 -16.16 -14.91 15.73
CA ASN A 108 -15.68 -13.54 16.02
C ASN A 108 -16.76 -12.46 15.77
N SER A 109 -18.03 -12.85 15.75
CA SER A 109 -19.16 -12.00 15.31
C SER A 109 -19.42 -10.75 16.16
N SER A 110 -18.83 -10.60 17.35
CA SER A 110 -19.24 -9.54 18.30
C SER A 110 -18.15 -8.73 19.00
N ASP A 111 -16.85 -9.04 18.86
CA ASP A 111 -15.78 -8.38 19.65
C ASP A 111 -14.57 -7.89 18.82
N LEU A 112 -14.70 -7.77 17.50
CA LEU A 112 -13.58 -7.30 16.68
C LEU A 112 -13.46 -5.76 16.72
N PRO A 113 -12.24 -5.24 16.91
CA PRO A 113 -12.00 -3.80 17.05
C PRO A 113 -12.03 -3.05 15.70
N CYS A 114 -12.22 -3.76 14.58
CA CYS A 114 -12.36 -3.19 13.25
C CYS A 114 -13.57 -3.78 12.51
N ARG A 115 -14.02 -3.07 11.47
CA ARG A 115 -15.08 -3.52 10.57
C ARG A 115 -14.51 -4.55 9.59
N ILE A 116 -15.19 -5.69 9.42
CA ILE A 116 -14.83 -6.70 8.41
C ILE A 116 -16.02 -6.96 7.51
N ILE A 117 -15.78 -6.92 6.20
CA ILE A 117 -16.79 -7.19 5.17
C ILE A 117 -16.26 -8.30 4.28
N CYS A 118 -17.03 -9.39 4.18
CA CYS A 118 -16.72 -10.50 3.28
C CYS A 118 -17.35 -10.24 1.91
N VAL A 119 -16.58 -10.43 0.84
CA VAL A 119 -17.11 -10.50 -0.52
C VAL A 119 -17.43 -11.96 -0.82
N ASP A 120 -18.69 -12.25 -1.10
CA ASP A 120 -19.21 -13.58 -1.39
C ASP A 120 -18.80 -14.10 -2.76
N GLU A 121 -18.67 -13.21 -3.75
CA GLU A 121 -18.31 -13.53 -5.13
C GLU A 121 -17.06 -12.76 -5.60
N PRO A 122 -15.88 -12.93 -4.97
CA PRO A 122 -14.69 -12.13 -5.28
C PRO A 122 -14.09 -12.41 -6.67
N TRP A 123 -14.50 -13.50 -7.33
CA TRP A 123 -14.18 -13.79 -8.72
C TRP A 123 -14.90 -12.86 -9.71
N GLU A 124 -15.98 -12.19 -9.28
CA GLU A 124 -16.64 -11.16 -10.07
C GLU A 124 -16.00 -9.79 -9.81
N VAL A 125 -15.29 -9.27 -10.81
CA VAL A 125 -14.60 -7.97 -10.74
C VAL A 125 -15.51 -6.84 -10.27
N ASN A 126 -16.75 -6.80 -10.77
CA ASN A 126 -17.72 -5.76 -10.42
C ASN A 126 -18.19 -5.89 -8.97
N LYS A 127 -18.36 -7.10 -8.45
CA LYS A 127 -18.76 -7.30 -7.04
C LYS A 127 -17.70 -6.74 -6.11
N VAL A 128 -16.42 -7.04 -6.35
CA VAL A 128 -15.30 -6.46 -5.58
C VAL A 128 -15.33 -4.93 -5.68
N ALA A 129 -15.48 -4.38 -6.89
CA ALA A 129 -15.53 -2.94 -7.10
C ALA A 129 -16.67 -2.28 -6.32
N ASP A 130 -17.88 -2.81 -6.47
CA ASP A 130 -19.08 -2.30 -5.81
C ASP A 130 -18.96 -2.40 -4.28
N SER A 131 -18.33 -3.45 -3.76
CA SER A 131 -18.09 -3.57 -2.31
C SER A 131 -17.22 -2.44 -1.77
N PHE A 132 -16.02 -2.20 -2.32
CA PHE A 132 -15.18 -1.14 -1.75
C PHE A 132 -15.67 0.27 -2.07
N TYR A 133 -16.36 0.50 -3.20
CA TYR A 133 -17.03 1.78 -3.46
C TYR A 133 -18.23 2.01 -2.55
N GLY A 134 -18.99 0.94 -2.22
CA GLY A 134 -20.08 0.99 -1.26
C GLY A 134 -19.58 1.40 0.11
N ILE A 135 -18.53 0.73 0.62
CA ILE A 135 -17.88 1.07 1.89
C ILE A 135 -17.39 2.51 1.87
N HIS A 136 -16.67 2.91 0.81
CA HIS A 136 -16.18 4.28 0.68
C HIS A 136 -17.31 5.32 0.74
N SER A 137 -18.47 5.05 0.15
CA SER A 137 -19.60 5.99 0.14
C SER A 137 -20.22 6.27 1.51
N GLU A 138 -19.94 5.42 2.50
CA GLU A 138 -20.37 5.57 3.90
C GLU A 138 -19.33 6.32 4.75
N LEU A 139 -18.17 6.65 4.18
CA LEU A 139 -17.04 7.27 4.87
C LEU A 139 -16.86 8.73 4.44
N ASP A 140 -16.44 9.56 5.39
CA ASP A 140 -16.16 10.98 5.17
C ASP A 140 -14.66 11.27 5.07
N GLY A 141 -14.32 12.33 4.33
CA GLY A 141 -12.95 12.83 4.18
C GLY A 141 -12.11 12.02 3.17
N ASP A 142 -10.78 12.13 3.30
CA ASP A 142 -9.85 11.33 2.49
C ASP A 142 -9.79 9.88 3.00
N VAL A 143 -10.16 8.94 2.13
CA VAL A 143 -10.14 7.51 2.41
C VAL A 143 -8.87 6.88 1.84
N ARG A 144 -8.25 6.03 2.64
CA ARG A 144 -6.99 5.36 2.30
C ARG A 144 -7.25 3.91 1.94
N PHE A 145 -6.55 3.40 0.95
CA PHE A 145 -6.67 2.02 0.49
C PHE A 145 -5.33 1.31 0.51
N VAL A 146 -5.36 0.04 0.90
CA VAL A 146 -4.28 -0.91 0.68
C VAL A 146 -4.86 -2.12 -0.05
N PHE A 147 -4.48 -2.33 -1.31
CA PHE A 147 -4.88 -3.47 -2.11
C PHE A 147 -3.76 -4.54 -2.09
N GLU A 148 -3.94 -5.60 -1.27
CA GLU A 148 -3.05 -6.77 -1.17
C GLU A 148 -3.75 -8.01 -1.77
N SER A 149 -3.49 -8.38 -3.02
CA SER A 149 -2.58 -7.74 -3.98
C SER A 149 -3.15 -7.79 -5.40
N LEU A 150 -2.58 -7.02 -6.32
CA LEU A 150 -2.88 -7.14 -7.76
C LEU A 150 -2.54 -8.54 -8.29
N THR A 151 -1.55 -9.20 -7.70
CA THR A 151 -1.18 -10.59 -8.03
C THR A 151 -2.27 -11.57 -7.60
N GLY A 152 -2.77 -11.45 -6.37
CA GLY A 152 -3.90 -12.25 -5.88
C GLY A 152 -5.19 -12.04 -6.68
N MET A 153 -5.47 -10.79 -7.07
CA MET A 153 -6.57 -10.48 -7.99
C MET A 153 -6.38 -11.17 -9.35
N GLN A 154 -5.18 -11.16 -9.91
CA GLN A 154 -4.90 -11.77 -11.21
C GLN A 154 -5.13 -13.28 -11.19
N GLU A 155 -4.68 -13.95 -10.14
CA GLU A 155 -4.85 -15.38 -9.95
C GLU A 155 -6.34 -15.74 -9.90
N LEU A 156 -7.14 -14.94 -9.20
CA LEU A 156 -8.58 -15.16 -9.10
C LEU A 156 -9.35 -14.82 -10.38
N TRP A 157 -8.96 -13.75 -11.08
CA TRP A 157 -9.64 -13.28 -12.30
C TRP A 157 -9.07 -13.88 -13.59
N GLY A 158 -8.04 -14.73 -13.49
CA GLY A 158 -7.52 -15.58 -14.55
C GLY A 158 -6.69 -14.91 -15.64
N SER A 159 -6.62 -13.57 -15.72
CA SER A 159 -5.80 -12.91 -16.74
C SER A 159 -5.29 -11.52 -16.32
N GLU A 160 -4.12 -11.16 -16.84
CA GLU A 160 -3.58 -9.80 -16.69
C GLU A 160 -4.47 -8.75 -17.38
N ASP A 161 -5.21 -9.11 -18.45
CA ASP A 161 -6.11 -8.18 -19.14
C ASP A 161 -7.29 -7.77 -18.26
N ASN A 162 -7.81 -8.67 -17.43
CA ASN A 162 -8.85 -8.34 -16.45
C ASN A 162 -8.32 -7.35 -15.40
N ILE A 163 -7.07 -7.54 -14.95
CA ILE A 163 -6.41 -6.60 -14.04
C ILE A 163 -6.20 -5.24 -14.70
N ILE A 164 -5.73 -5.20 -15.95
CA ILE A 164 -5.53 -3.94 -16.68
C ILE A 164 -6.84 -3.17 -16.80
N ARG A 165 -7.93 -3.85 -17.18
CA ARG A 165 -9.25 -3.22 -17.30
C ARG A 165 -9.75 -2.70 -15.97
N PHE A 166 -9.66 -3.51 -14.91
CA PHE A 166 -10.03 -3.11 -13.57
C PHE A 166 -9.21 -1.91 -13.08
N TYR A 167 -7.88 -1.98 -13.18
CA TYR A 167 -6.97 -0.93 -12.74
C TYR A 167 -7.19 0.39 -13.51
N ALA A 168 -7.34 0.30 -14.84
CA ALA A 168 -7.60 1.46 -15.70
C ALA A 168 -8.95 2.12 -15.46
N HIS A 169 -9.93 1.37 -14.93
CA HIS A 169 -11.23 1.92 -14.57
C HIS A 169 -11.26 2.45 -13.13
N SER A 170 -10.66 1.71 -12.19
CA SER A 170 -10.71 2.02 -10.77
C SER A 170 -9.80 3.17 -10.37
N CYS A 171 -8.59 3.27 -10.92
CA CYS A 171 -7.64 4.31 -10.53
C CYS A 171 -8.14 5.74 -10.83
N PRO A 172 -8.70 6.06 -12.02
CA PRO A 172 -9.29 7.38 -12.26
C PRO A 172 -10.47 7.68 -11.32
N ARG A 173 -11.30 6.69 -11.01
CA ARG A 173 -12.42 6.89 -10.07
C ARG A 173 -11.92 7.15 -8.65
N LEU A 174 -10.95 6.39 -8.16
CA LEU A 174 -10.31 6.60 -6.87
C LEU A 174 -9.61 7.96 -6.78
N TYR A 175 -9.03 8.43 -7.88
CA TYR A 175 -8.44 9.77 -7.98
C TYR A 175 -9.50 10.87 -7.73
N GLU A 176 -10.64 10.79 -8.42
CA GLU A 176 -11.74 11.77 -8.26
C GLU A 176 -12.43 11.69 -6.89
N LEU A 177 -12.33 10.55 -6.21
CA LEU A 177 -12.89 10.35 -4.86
C LEU A 177 -11.98 10.86 -3.73
N ASN A 178 -10.91 11.61 -4.02
CA ASN A 178 -9.96 12.12 -3.02
C ASN A 178 -9.36 11.00 -2.14
N THR A 179 -9.03 9.86 -2.74
CA THR A 179 -8.44 8.71 -2.02
C THR A 179 -6.92 8.68 -2.14
N ILE A 180 -6.27 7.87 -1.30
CA ILE A 180 -4.89 7.42 -1.54
C ILE A 180 -4.92 5.91 -1.65
N ALA A 181 -4.39 5.35 -2.73
CA ALA A 181 -4.45 3.90 -2.96
C ALA A 181 -3.06 3.29 -3.11
N TYR A 182 -2.69 2.42 -2.18
CA TYR A 182 -1.52 1.56 -2.29
C TYR A 182 -1.87 0.27 -3.00
N TRP A 183 -1.15 -0.02 -4.07
CA TRP A 183 -1.33 -1.22 -4.90
C TRP A 183 -0.07 -2.07 -4.85
N ILE A 184 -0.17 -3.26 -4.27
CA ILE A 184 0.97 -4.18 -4.13
C ILE A 184 0.95 -5.17 -5.30
N LEU A 185 2.11 -5.37 -5.93
CA LEU A 185 2.28 -6.27 -7.07
C LEU A 185 3.58 -7.06 -6.95
N GLU A 186 3.53 -8.39 -7.06
CA GLU A 186 4.72 -9.22 -7.17
C GLU A 186 5.31 -9.10 -8.59
N LYS A 187 6.28 -8.20 -8.76
CA LYS A 187 6.66 -7.72 -10.10
C LYS A 187 7.17 -8.83 -11.02
N LYS A 188 7.78 -9.88 -10.47
CA LYS A 188 8.33 -11.03 -11.21
C LYS A 188 7.25 -12.01 -11.70
N ALA A 189 6.06 -12.00 -11.11
CA ALA A 189 4.94 -12.84 -11.53
C ALA A 189 4.25 -12.33 -12.80
N HIS A 190 4.57 -11.10 -13.23
CA HIS A 190 3.80 -10.40 -14.25
C HIS A 190 4.62 -10.02 -15.49
N SER A 191 3.92 -9.80 -16.60
CA SER A 191 4.53 -9.40 -17.86
C SER A 191 5.06 -7.96 -17.80
N THR A 192 6.03 -7.67 -18.65
CA THR A 192 6.50 -6.30 -18.89
C THR A 192 5.37 -5.37 -19.34
N ARG A 193 4.42 -5.91 -20.13
CA ARG A 193 3.25 -5.18 -20.62
C ARG A 193 2.35 -4.74 -19.48
N LEU A 194 1.97 -5.66 -18.58
CA LEU A 194 1.13 -5.34 -17.42
C LEU A 194 1.77 -4.23 -16.59
N ARG A 195 3.05 -4.40 -16.21
CA ARG A 195 3.78 -3.41 -15.42
C ARG A 195 3.84 -2.04 -16.09
N ALA A 196 4.05 -2.00 -17.41
CA ALA A 196 4.08 -0.74 -18.17
C ALA A 196 2.71 -0.04 -18.15
N GLN A 197 1.60 -0.77 -18.32
CA GLN A 197 0.26 -0.20 -18.28
C GLN A 197 -0.12 0.31 -16.89
N ILE A 198 0.21 -0.46 -15.84
CA ILE A 198 0.02 -0.02 -14.45
C ILE A 198 0.80 1.27 -14.18
N ASN A 199 2.09 1.33 -14.56
CA ASN A 199 2.93 2.52 -14.35
C ASN A 199 2.43 3.74 -15.14
N GLN A 200 1.83 3.53 -16.31
CA GLN A 200 1.26 4.63 -17.10
C GLN A 200 0.13 5.33 -16.32
N ILE A 201 -0.73 4.56 -15.66
CA ILE A 201 -1.93 5.05 -14.96
C ILE A 201 -1.60 5.56 -13.55
N ALA A 202 -0.71 4.90 -12.82
CA ALA A 202 -0.34 5.25 -11.46
C ALA A 202 0.30 6.64 -11.36
N GLN A 203 0.02 7.40 -10.29
CA GLN A 203 0.71 8.68 -10.04
C GLN A 203 2.13 8.45 -9.52
N VAL A 204 2.32 7.38 -8.74
CA VAL A 204 3.61 6.98 -8.16
C VAL A 204 3.85 5.50 -8.44
N ALA A 205 5.05 5.16 -8.90
CA ALA A 205 5.49 3.77 -9.07
C ALA A 205 6.85 3.57 -8.42
N ILE A 206 6.94 2.57 -7.54
CA ILE A 206 8.13 2.29 -6.73
C ILE A 206 8.53 0.83 -6.98
N ASP A 207 9.82 0.62 -7.26
CA ASP A 207 10.43 -0.70 -7.36
C ASP A 207 11.17 -1.04 -6.07
N LEU A 208 10.79 -2.16 -5.47
CA LEU A 208 11.52 -2.77 -4.36
C LEU A 208 12.31 -3.96 -4.91
N SER A 209 13.58 -4.06 -4.57
CA SER A 209 14.45 -5.12 -5.06
C SER A 209 15.41 -5.63 -4.00
N VAL A 210 15.82 -6.89 -4.13
CA VAL A 210 16.93 -7.45 -3.36
C VAL A 210 18.02 -7.92 -4.31
N LYS A 211 19.26 -7.45 -4.09
CA LYS A 211 20.43 -7.91 -4.86
C LYS A 211 21.56 -8.23 -3.91
N ARG A 212 22.02 -9.48 -3.92
CA ARG A 212 23.10 -9.98 -3.03
C ARG A 212 22.86 -9.64 -1.55
N GLY A 213 21.63 -9.86 -1.08
CA GLY A 213 21.21 -9.58 0.30
C GLY A 213 21.01 -8.10 0.63
N THR A 214 21.19 -7.18 -0.33
CA THR A 214 20.93 -5.75 -0.14
C THR A 214 19.56 -5.39 -0.70
N THR A 215 18.71 -4.82 0.13
CA THR A 215 17.40 -4.27 -0.22
C THR A 215 17.52 -2.84 -0.74
N SER A 216 16.76 -2.49 -1.77
CA SER A 216 16.76 -1.14 -2.36
C SER A 216 15.37 -0.73 -2.85
N LEU A 217 15.06 0.54 -2.68
CA LEU A 217 13.86 1.21 -3.18
C LEU A 217 14.26 2.14 -4.33
N THR A 218 13.57 2.04 -5.47
CA THR A 218 13.80 2.91 -6.63
C THR A 218 12.48 3.54 -7.05
N ILE A 219 12.43 4.87 -7.14
CA ILE A 219 11.24 5.57 -7.64
C ILE A 219 11.27 5.52 -9.17
N LEU A 220 10.34 4.80 -9.78
CA LEU A 220 10.21 4.68 -11.24
C LEU A 220 9.40 5.83 -11.85
N LYS A 221 8.37 6.28 -11.11
CA LYS A 221 7.50 7.39 -11.49
C LYS A 221 7.07 8.17 -10.25
N ALA A 222 7.05 9.49 -10.35
CA ALA A 222 6.52 10.39 -9.35
C ALA A 222 5.93 11.62 -10.06
N GLU A 223 4.62 11.57 -10.35
CA GLU A 223 3.94 12.62 -11.11
C GLU A 223 3.89 13.93 -10.30
N ALA A 224 4.07 15.06 -11.00
CA ALA A 224 4.09 16.42 -10.44
C ALA A 224 5.10 16.64 -9.29
N ARG A 225 6.21 15.90 -9.30
CA ARG A 225 7.28 15.94 -8.29
C ARG A 225 8.66 16.14 -8.92
N SER A 226 9.67 16.34 -8.07
CA SER A 226 11.06 16.43 -8.50
C SER A 226 11.51 15.15 -9.19
N LEU A 227 12.27 15.29 -10.28
CA LEU A 227 12.87 14.17 -11.01
C LEU A 227 14.19 13.71 -10.37
N GLU A 228 14.66 14.39 -9.32
CA GLU A 228 15.99 14.18 -8.74
C GLU A 228 16.23 12.73 -8.28
N ASN A 229 15.22 12.09 -7.68
CA ASN A 229 15.33 10.73 -7.14
C ASN A 229 14.80 9.64 -8.09
N LEU A 230 14.39 10.01 -9.31
CA LEU A 230 13.88 9.03 -10.27
C LEU A 230 14.98 8.09 -10.76
N ASN A 231 14.64 6.81 -10.83
CA ASN A 231 15.50 5.71 -11.30
C ASN A 231 16.83 5.58 -10.52
N LYS A 232 16.91 6.14 -9.31
CA LYS A 232 18.05 5.98 -8.41
C LYS A 232 17.71 4.94 -7.33
N PRO A 233 18.53 3.89 -7.14
CA PRO A 233 18.32 2.95 -6.07
C PRO A 233 18.76 3.55 -4.73
N HIS A 234 17.85 3.57 -3.76
CA HIS A 234 18.09 3.97 -2.38
C HIS A 234 18.10 2.73 -1.50
N ARG A 235 19.27 2.40 -0.93
CA ARG A 235 19.39 1.28 0.00
C ARG A 235 18.68 1.59 1.30
N TYR A 236 17.94 0.61 1.79
CA TYR A 236 17.26 0.68 3.08
C TYR A 236 17.39 -0.63 3.84
N TRP A 237 17.21 -0.58 5.16
CA TRP A 237 17.06 -1.74 6.01
C TRP A 237 15.86 -1.55 6.92
N VAL A 238 15.34 -2.66 7.42
CA VAL A 238 14.16 -2.70 8.28
C VAL A 238 14.56 -3.31 9.61
N LYS A 239 14.12 -2.67 10.69
CA LYS A 239 14.10 -3.25 12.04
C LYS A 239 12.72 -2.96 12.63
N ASP A 240 11.94 -4.01 12.87
CA ASP A 240 10.53 -3.90 13.23
C ASP A 240 9.76 -3.07 12.18
N LEU A 241 9.03 -2.03 12.57
CA LEU A 241 8.40 -1.08 11.62
C LEU A 241 9.32 0.07 11.20
N THR A 242 10.54 0.16 11.74
CA THR A 242 11.46 1.25 11.39
C THR A 242 12.15 0.96 10.07
N VAL A 243 11.95 1.84 9.08
CA VAL A 243 12.69 1.85 7.82
C VAL A 243 13.77 2.91 7.89
N SER A 244 15.03 2.53 7.67
CA SER A 244 16.16 3.45 7.62
C SER A 244 16.86 3.36 6.28
N PHE A 245 17.37 4.49 5.79
CA PHE A 245 18.05 4.58 4.49
C PHE A 245 19.52 4.93 4.65
N GLU A 246 20.35 4.49 3.70
CA GLU A 246 21.81 4.71 3.75
C GLU A 246 22.21 6.20 3.80
N THR A 247 21.43 7.08 3.18
CA THR A 247 21.65 8.54 3.23
C THR A 247 21.59 9.13 4.63
N GLU A 248 20.88 8.49 5.57
CA GLU A 248 20.78 8.95 6.96
C GLU A 248 22.09 8.74 7.76
N LYS A 249 22.97 7.83 7.30
CA LYS A 249 24.27 7.57 7.95
C LYS A 249 25.27 8.72 7.75
N HIS A 250 25.16 9.49 6.68
CA HIS A 250 26.08 10.59 6.42
C HIS A 250 25.78 11.83 7.28
N THR A 251 24.53 12.02 7.71
CA THR A 251 24.13 13.14 8.59
C THR A 251 24.49 12.95 10.06
N THR A 252 24.67 11.71 10.53
CA THR A 252 24.98 11.42 11.95
C THR A 252 26.46 11.16 12.23
N GLY A 253 27.33 11.19 11.20
CA GLY A 253 28.75 10.84 11.30
C GLY A 253 29.74 12.01 11.50
N GLN A 254 29.30 13.26 11.47
CA GLN A 254 30.16 14.42 11.77
C GLN A 254 29.98 14.84 13.24
N ILE A 255 30.46 14.01 14.16
CA ILE A 255 30.96 14.52 15.44
C ILE A 255 32.47 14.61 15.27
N ASP A 256 32.94 15.84 15.17
CA ASP A 256 34.32 16.22 14.98
C ASP A 256 35.14 15.77 16.21
N LEU A 257 35.68 14.53 16.18
CA LEU A 257 36.75 14.08 17.09
C LEU A 257 38.10 14.61 16.61
N GLY A 258 38.16 15.92 16.39
CA GLY A 258 39.39 16.69 16.33
C GLY A 258 39.83 17.06 17.75
N MET A 259 41.13 16.87 18.02
CA MET A 259 41.86 17.22 19.24
C MET A 259 42.06 16.10 20.27
N ARG A 260 42.98 15.18 19.96
CA ARG A 260 43.89 14.67 20.99
C ARG A 260 45.18 15.47 20.95
N LEU A 261 45.34 16.29 22.00
CA LEU A 261 46.56 17.00 22.38
C LEU A 261 47.75 16.00 22.45
N LYS A 262 48.86 16.38 21.84
CA LYS A 262 50.19 15.88 22.20
C LYS A 262 50.78 16.88 23.20
N GLU A 263 50.93 16.45 24.44
CA GLU A 263 52.06 16.84 25.29
C GLU A 263 53.01 15.65 25.38
#